data_AF-A0A9N6YX28-F1
#
_entry.id   AF-A0A9N6YX28-F1
#
_cell.length_a   1.000
_cell.length_b   1.000
_cell.length_c   1.000
_cell.angle_alpha   90.00
_cell.angle_beta   90.00
_cell.angle_gamma   90.00
#
_symmetry.space_group_name_H-M   'P 1'
#
loop_
_entity.id
_entity.type
_entity.pdbx_description
1 polymer ?
#
loop_
_entity_poly.entity_id
_entity_poly.type
_entity_poly.pdbx_seq_one_letter_code
_entity_poly.pdbx_strand_id
1 'polypeptide(L)'
;MGKHERGWVEATEKLTARLANGAEPDDDLTEAGRPDLAEALADRLRSDFPDRTTMRHAGNSYDSLGDLVVESADGETFVEAKFVASGGTRANLGQDTLTDFGLFVDATAWSDFREEIGFPEDREALLREFDDYPDDVRDWSYKSAVYDRAKHLKNAIDVSRGQNTGSRADEVLADPNASETEREAARIVNGILELDREEKLAYFDHLRAAEQDPRAIETFAHLIVCGYHTADALREHFDADLDEIKRLIETDAYRLYEVNKNTGSVTVENPADLLAGFEWEDTRVEIPEDGTSVSVVTGPPDDRRRVLNIAYNWKNKFQGIQTPSMNVFVPEA
;
A
#
# COMPACT_ATOMS: atom_id res chain seq x y z
N MET A 1 -7.13 2.39 4.35
CA MET A 1 -8.17 3.38 4.68
C MET A 1 -7.82 4.72 4.04
N GLY A 2 -8.81 5.52 3.63
CA GLY A 2 -8.58 6.86 3.07
C GLY A 2 -8.55 7.96 4.14
N LYS A 3 -7.98 9.13 3.84
CA LYS A 3 -7.95 10.31 4.73
C LYS A 3 -9.34 10.71 5.27
N HIS A 4 -10.39 10.47 4.50
CA HIS A 4 -11.77 10.78 4.87
C HIS A 4 -12.39 9.77 5.86
N GLU A 5 -11.80 8.59 5.99
CA GLU A 5 -12.29 7.54 6.89
C GLU A 5 -11.68 7.66 8.30
N ARG A 6 -10.55 8.39 8.47
CA ARG A 6 -9.80 8.40 9.75
C ARG A 6 -10.63 8.87 10.94
N GLY A 7 -11.50 9.86 10.76
CA GLY A 7 -12.31 10.41 11.86
C GLY A 7 -13.25 9.39 12.50
N TRP A 8 -14.03 8.65 11.69
CA TRP A 8 -14.94 7.64 12.21
C TRP A 8 -14.19 6.40 12.72
N VAL A 9 -13.05 6.08 12.11
CA VAL A 9 -12.20 4.97 12.53
C VAL A 9 -11.65 5.22 13.92
N GLU A 10 -11.05 6.39 14.17
CA GLU A 10 -10.56 6.77 15.51
C GLU A 10 -11.68 6.75 16.55
N ALA A 11 -12.86 7.28 16.21
CA ALA A 11 -14.02 7.22 17.11
C ALA A 11 -14.41 5.77 17.43
N THR A 12 -14.33 4.87 16.45
CA THR A 12 -14.61 3.43 16.61
C THR A 12 -13.56 2.75 17.47
N GLU A 13 -12.26 3.07 17.32
CA GLU A 13 -11.18 2.56 18.16
C GLU A 13 -11.37 2.99 19.64
N LYS A 14 -11.67 4.27 19.88
CA LYS A 14 -11.95 4.78 21.23
C LYS A 14 -13.19 4.13 21.85
N LEU A 15 -14.24 3.95 21.05
CA LEU A 15 -15.46 3.27 21.48
C LEU A 15 -15.17 1.80 21.81
N THR A 16 -14.35 1.12 21.00
CA THR A 16 -13.90 -0.27 21.24
C THR A 16 -13.22 -0.40 22.60
N ALA A 17 -12.23 0.45 22.91
CA ALA A 17 -11.53 0.43 24.19
C ALA A 17 -12.51 0.60 25.37
N ARG A 18 -13.48 1.51 25.23
CA ARG A 18 -14.50 1.78 26.25
C ARG A 18 -15.41 0.56 26.48
N LEU A 19 -15.93 -0.03 25.41
CA LEU A 19 -16.78 -1.22 25.47
C LEU A 19 -16.02 -2.44 26.02
N ALA A 20 -14.76 -2.61 25.64
CA ALA A 20 -13.90 -3.70 26.12
C ALA A 20 -13.63 -3.63 27.64
N ASN A 21 -13.66 -2.42 28.21
CA ASN A 21 -13.59 -2.17 29.66
C ASN A 21 -14.94 -2.31 30.37
N GLY A 22 -16.02 -2.65 29.66
CA GLY A 22 -17.37 -2.76 30.22
C GLY A 22 -17.99 -1.43 30.60
N ALA A 23 -17.51 -0.32 30.05
CA ALA A 23 -18.13 0.98 30.24
C ALA A 23 -19.25 1.21 29.22
N GLU A 24 -20.26 1.98 29.64
CA GLU A 24 -21.35 2.40 28.75
C GLU A 24 -20.82 3.17 27.55
N PRO A 25 -21.40 2.99 26.35
CA PRO A 25 -21.00 3.72 25.15
C PRO A 25 -21.11 5.24 25.37
N ASP A 26 -20.25 5.96 24.67
CA ASP A 26 -20.24 7.43 24.69
C ASP A 26 -21.08 7.95 23.51
N ASP A 27 -22.02 8.85 23.75
CA ASP A 27 -22.95 9.32 22.71
C ASP A 27 -22.19 9.99 21.55
N ASP A 28 -21.17 10.81 21.84
CA ASP A 28 -20.38 11.50 20.82
C ASP A 28 -19.57 10.51 19.97
N LEU A 29 -18.98 9.49 20.61
CA LEU A 29 -18.25 8.43 19.88
C LEU A 29 -19.20 7.54 19.08
N THR A 30 -20.41 7.31 19.58
CA THR A 30 -21.44 6.51 18.92
C THR A 30 -21.93 7.20 17.65
N GLU A 31 -22.13 8.52 17.71
CA GLU A 31 -22.51 9.33 16.56
C GLU A 31 -21.37 9.46 15.53
N ALA A 32 -20.13 9.64 16.00
CA ALA A 32 -18.98 9.84 15.12
C ALA A 32 -18.42 8.54 14.51
N GLY A 33 -18.58 7.41 15.20
CA GLY A 33 -17.96 6.13 14.87
C GLY A 33 -18.91 5.09 14.28
N ARG A 34 -18.55 3.81 14.45
CA ARG A 34 -19.33 2.64 14.02
C ARG A 34 -19.55 1.70 15.21
N PRO A 35 -20.64 1.86 15.96
CA PRO A 35 -20.90 1.09 17.19
C PRO A 35 -20.94 -0.42 16.97
N ASP A 36 -21.50 -0.84 15.84
CA ASP A 36 -21.58 -2.25 15.42
C ASP A 36 -20.19 -2.89 15.28
N LEU A 37 -19.25 -2.15 14.68
CA LEU A 37 -17.87 -2.62 14.48
C LEU A 37 -17.07 -2.55 15.78
N ALA A 38 -17.29 -1.52 16.59
CA ALA A 38 -16.65 -1.38 17.89
C ALA A 38 -17.05 -2.50 18.85
N GLU A 39 -18.33 -2.88 18.88
CA GLU A 39 -18.83 -3.99 19.69
C GLU A 39 -18.22 -5.31 19.23
N ALA A 40 -18.21 -5.59 17.93
CA ALA A 40 -17.61 -6.81 17.40
C ALA A 40 -16.11 -6.94 17.73
N LEU A 41 -15.34 -5.85 17.58
CA LEU A 41 -13.93 -5.84 17.93
C LEU A 41 -13.72 -5.96 19.45
N ALA A 42 -14.52 -5.25 20.26
CA ALA A 42 -14.45 -5.35 21.71
C ALA A 42 -14.74 -6.79 22.16
N ASP A 43 -15.81 -7.42 21.68
CA ASP A 43 -16.16 -8.81 22.00
C ASP A 43 -15.03 -9.77 21.68
N ARG A 44 -14.42 -9.62 20.50
CA ARG A 44 -13.28 -10.44 20.10
C ARG A 44 -12.08 -10.23 21.03
N LEU A 45 -11.71 -8.98 21.31
CA LEU A 45 -10.59 -8.67 22.21
C LEU A 45 -10.83 -9.16 23.63
N ARG A 46 -12.07 -9.10 24.14
CA ARG A 46 -12.42 -9.64 25.46
C ARG A 46 -12.26 -11.16 25.52
N SER A 47 -12.58 -11.85 24.42
CA SER A 47 -12.39 -13.30 24.29
C SER A 47 -10.92 -13.68 24.19
N ASP A 48 -10.12 -12.92 23.43
CA ASP A 48 -8.70 -13.20 23.20
C ASP A 48 -7.83 -12.83 24.41
N PHE A 49 -8.28 -11.87 25.22
CA PHE A 49 -7.60 -11.39 26.43
C PHE A 49 -8.53 -11.45 27.66
N PRO A 50 -8.80 -12.66 28.19
CA PRO A 50 -9.69 -12.85 29.33
C PRO A 50 -9.12 -12.23 30.62
N ASP A 51 -7.79 -12.20 30.76
CA ASP A 51 -7.07 -11.73 31.95
C ASP A 51 -6.65 -10.24 31.88
N ARG A 52 -7.17 -9.49 30.89
CA ARG A 52 -6.88 -8.06 30.75
C ARG A 52 -7.34 -7.27 31.97
N THR A 53 -6.56 -6.27 32.37
CA THR A 53 -6.91 -5.33 33.45
C THR A 53 -7.60 -4.08 32.90
N THR A 54 -7.15 -3.57 31.76
CA THR A 54 -7.75 -2.42 31.06
C THR A 54 -7.36 -2.44 29.59
N MET A 55 -8.08 -1.64 28.79
CA MET A 55 -7.78 -1.36 27.39
C MET A 55 -7.83 0.15 27.14
N ARG A 56 -6.87 0.68 26.39
CA ARG A 56 -6.82 2.10 26.04
C ARG A 56 -6.54 2.29 24.56
N HIS A 57 -7.01 3.41 24.02
CA HIS A 57 -6.57 3.90 22.71
C HIS A 57 -5.13 4.43 22.83
N ALA A 58 -4.23 4.01 21.93
CA ALA A 58 -2.81 4.36 21.97
C ALA A 58 -2.55 5.81 21.53
N GLY A 59 -3.47 6.40 20.75
CA GLY A 59 -3.33 7.71 20.14
C GLY A 59 -3.29 7.64 18.61
N ASN A 60 -3.10 8.78 17.97
CA ASN A 60 -3.11 8.93 16.49
C ASN A 60 -1.73 9.25 15.90
N SER A 61 -0.66 9.13 16.69
CA SER A 61 0.69 9.32 16.14
C SER A 61 1.01 8.17 15.19
N TYR A 62 1.63 8.47 14.05
CA TYR A 62 2.17 7.42 13.18
C TYR A 62 3.32 6.63 13.83
N ASP A 63 3.77 7.11 15.00
CA ASP A 63 4.90 6.59 15.77
C ASP A 63 4.44 5.70 16.94
N SER A 64 3.13 5.57 17.19
CA SER A 64 2.61 4.63 18.20
C SER A 64 2.46 3.24 17.62
N LEU A 65 2.97 2.25 18.34
CA LEU A 65 2.81 0.84 17.98
C LEU A 65 1.34 0.42 18.19
N GLY A 66 0.59 0.24 17.10
CA GLY A 66 -0.83 -0.13 17.13
C GLY A 66 -1.80 1.00 17.53
N ASP A 67 -3.11 0.72 17.40
CA ASP A 67 -4.19 1.65 17.70
C ASP A 67 -4.72 1.50 19.14
N LEU A 68 -4.62 0.29 19.70
CA LEU A 68 -5.12 -0.08 21.01
C LEU A 68 -4.00 -0.72 21.83
N VAL A 69 -4.04 -0.52 23.15
CA VAL A 69 -3.17 -1.22 24.10
C VAL A 69 -4.03 -1.99 25.07
N VAL A 70 -3.76 -3.29 25.18
CA VAL A 70 -4.35 -4.20 26.17
C VAL A 70 -3.35 -4.35 27.30
N GLU A 71 -3.75 -3.97 28.51
CA GLU A 71 -2.94 -4.13 29.70
C GLU A 71 -3.35 -5.42 30.43
N SER A 72 -2.36 -6.15 30.93
CA SER A 72 -2.54 -7.37 31.72
C SER A 72 -1.52 -7.42 32.87
N ALA A 73 -1.62 -8.42 33.74
CA ALA A 73 -0.62 -8.62 34.78
C ALA A 73 0.77 -8.97 34.23
N ASP A 74 0.81 -9.57 33.04
CA ASP A 74 2.04 -10.07 32.40
C ASP A 74 2.70 -9.04 31.47
N GLY A 75 2.01 -7.94 31.17
CA GLY A 75 2.53 -6.84 30.35
C GLY A 75 1.47 -6.17 29.49
N GLU A 76 1.95 -5.35 28.55
CA GLU A 76 1.14 -4.69 27.53
C GLU A 76 1.18 -5.49 26.22
N THR A 77 0.03 -5.59 25.56
CA THR A 77 -0.10 -6.08 24.19
C THR A 77 -0.67 -4.98 23.32
N PHE A 78 0.02 -4.66 22.23
CA PHE A 78 -0.38 -3.67 21.25
C PHE A 78 -1.25 -4.32 20.17
N VAL A 79 -2.30 -3.61 19.77
CA VAL A 79 -3.30 -4.09 18.82
C VAL A 79 -3.48 -3.05 17.71
N GLU A 80 -3.19 -3.46 16.49
CA GLU A 80 -3.49 -2.69 15.26
C GLU A 80 -4.87 -3.11 14.73
N ALA A 81 -5.78 -2.16 14.56
CA ALA A 81 -7.15 -2.39 14.12
C ALA A 81 -7.37 -1.87 12.70
N LYS A 82 -7.49 -2.78 11.72
CA LYS A 82 -7.73 -2.43 10.31
C LYS A 82 -9.17 -2.66 9.89
N PHE A 83 -9.86 -1.58 9.53
CA PHE A 83 -11.23 -1.65 9.01
C PHE A 83 -11.24 -1.80 7.48
N VAL A 84 -11.62 -2.96 6.99
CA VAL A 84 -11.53 -3.35 5.56
C VAL A 84 -12.89 -3.74 4.98
N ALA A 85 -13.09 -3.55 3.67
CA ALA A 85 -14.33 -3.96 2.99
C ALA A 85 -14.28 -5.43 2.52
N SER A 86 -13.10 -5.81 2.06
CA SER A 86 -12.64 -7.08 1.52
C SER A 86 -11.11 -7.02 1.47
N GLY A 87 -10.41 -8.17 1.41
CA GLY A 87 -8.94 -8.33 1.40
C GLY A 87 -8.12 -7.06 1.17
N GLY A 88 -7.26 -6.73 2.14
CA GLY A 88 -6.61 -5.43 2.25
C GLY A 88 -5.17 -5.38 1.73
N THR A 89 -4.75 -4.21 1.26
CA THR A 89 -3.33 -3.87 1.17
C THR A 89 -2.78 -3.67 2.58
N ARG A 90 -1.68 -4.34 2.94
CA ARG A 90 -0.99 -4.20 4.23
C ARG A 90 -0.53 -2.77 4.47
N ALA A 91 0.14 -2.21 3.46
CA ALA A 91 0.76 -0.89 3.49
C ALA A 91 0.73 -0.24 2.09
N ASN A 92 0.56 1.07 2.03
CA ASN A 92 0.77 1.84 0.81
C ASN A 92 2.00 2.73 1.04
N LEU A 93 3.03 2.51 0.24
CA LEU A 93 4.33 3.15 0.36
C LEU A 93 4.58 4.11 -0.81
N GLY A 94 5.59 4.96 -0.66
CA GLY A 94 6.09 5.80 -1.75
C GLY A 94 6.65 4.93 -2.89
N GLN A 95 6.74 5.50 -4.10
CA GLN A 95 7.27 4.79 -5.27
C GLN A 95 8.77 4.43 -5.14
N ASP A 96 9.51 5.18 -4.32
CA ASP A 96 10.96 5.06 -4.17
C ASP A 96 11.35 4.17 -2.98
N THR A 97 10.36 3.60 -2.27
CA THR A 97 10.59 2.88 -1.01
C THR A 97 11.45 1.62 -1.15
N LEU A 98 11.55 0.99 -2.33
CA LEU A 98 12.49 -0.13 -2.52
C LEU A 98 13.96 0.28 -2.41
N THR A 99 14.30 1.55 -2.67
CA THR A 99 15.69 2.03 -2.70
C THR A 99 15.98 2.99 -1.56
N ASP A 100 15.00 3.77 -1.09
CA ASP A 100 15.13 4.74 0.00
C ASP A 100 15.67 4.15 1.31
N PHE A 101 15.47 2.84 1.51
CA PHE A 101 15.86 2.11 2.72
C PHE A 101 16.99 1.11 2.49
N GLY A 102 17.73 1.23 1.38
CA GLY A 102 18.94 0.44 1.15
C GLY A 102 18.72 -1.06 0.93
N LEU A 103 17.51 -1.49 0.56
CA LEU A 103 17.25 -2.91 0.23
C LEU A 103 18.13 -3.38 -0.94
N PHE A 104 18.43 -2.46 -1.85
CA PHE A 104 19.35 -2.62 -2.96
C PHE A 104 20.50 -1.61 -2.80
N VAL A 105 21.73 -2.08 -2.81
CA VAL A 105 22.95 -1.27 -2.64
C VAL A 105 23.16 -0.43 -3.90
N ASP A 106 23.27 0.89 -3.72
CA ASP A 106 23.52 1.89 -4.77
C ASP A 106 22.55 1.87 -5.97
N ALA A 107 21.36 1.27 -5.81
CA ALA A 107 20.36 1.25 -6.86
C ALA A 107 19.65 2.61 -6.99
N THR A 108 19.54 3.11 -8.23
CA THR A 108 18.74 4.31 -8.55
C THR A 108 17.28 4.13 -8.15
N ALA A 109 16.71 5.15 -7.50
CA ALA A 109 15.29 5.17 -7.13
C ALA A 109 14.38 5.20 -8.37
N TRP A 110 13.14 4.71 -8.24
CA TRP A 110 12.16 4.66 -9.33
C TRP A 110 12.00 6.02 -10.02
N SER A 111 11.79 7.08 -9.23
CA SER A 111 11.62 8.43 -9.76
C SER A 111 12.84 8.92 -10.54
N ASP A 112 14.04 8.73 -10.01
CA ASP A 112 15.27 9.15 -10.66
C ASP A 112 15.56 8.31 -11.91
N PHE A 113 15.31 7.00 -11.86
CA PHE A 113 15.47 6.10 -13.00
C PHE A 113 14.61 6.53 -14.19
N ARG A 114 13.38 7.00 -13.93
CA ARG A 114 12.49 7.53 -14.99
C ARG A 114 13.07 8.75 -15.68
N GLU A 115 13.60 9.67 -14.91
CA GLU A 115 14.25 10.88 -15.43
C GLU A 115 15.49 10.49 -16.23
N GLU A 116 16.30 9.54 -15.76
CA GLU A 116 17.51 9.07 -16.43
C GLU A 116 17.24 8.43 -17.80
N ILE A 117 16.17 7.66 -17.93
CA ILE A 117 15.82 7.00 -19.19
C ILE A 117 14.98 7.89 -20.13
N GLY A 118 14.63 9.11 -19.74
CA GLY A 118 13.85 10.04 -20.56
C GLY A 118 12.35 9.73 -20.64
N PHE A 119 11.80 9.00 -19.65
CA PHE A 119 10.37 8.68 -19.64
C PHE A 119 9.47 9.93 -19.68
N PRO A 120 9.73 11.00 -18.90
CA PRO A 120 8.90 12.21 -18.96
C PRO A 120 8.79 12.77 -20.37
N GLU A 121 9.90 12.85 -21.10
CA GLU A 121 9.98 13.36 -22.47
C GLU A 121 9.20 12.48 -23.45
N ASP A 122 9.38 11.17 -23.40
CA ASP A 122 8.69 10.22 -24.28
C ASP A 122 7.17 10.22 -24.05
N ARG A 123 6.74 10.25 -22.78
CA ARG A 123 5.34 10.43 -22.42
C ARG A 123 4.79 11.75 -22.95
N GLU A 124 5.54 12.84 -22.81
CA GLU A 124 5.12 14.13 -23.34
C GLU A 124 5.03 14.14 -24.87
N ALA A 125 5.95 13.46 -25.56
CA ALA A 125 5.90 13.32 -27.02
C ALA A 125 4.60 12.63 -27.45
N LEU A 126 4.24 11.50 -26.84
CA LEU A 126 2.98 10.80 -27.08
C LEU A 126 1.77 11.71 -26.81
N LEU A 127 1.78 12.45 -25.69
CA LEU A 127 0.70 13.37 -25.38
C LEU A 127 0.57 14.50 -26.42
N ARG A 128 1.66 14.94 -27.05
CA ARG A 128 1.66 16.00 -28.09
C ARG A 128 1.12 15.52 -29.44
N GLU A 129 1.00 14.22 -29.66
CA GLU A 129 0.45 13.67 -30.91
C GLU A 129 -1.04 13.96 -31.08
N PHE A 130 -1.76 14.24 -29.99
CA PHE A 130 -3.20 14.52 -30.06
C PHE A 130 -3.48 15.95 -30.51
N ASP A 131 -4.05 16.10 -31.70
CA ASP A 131 -4.29 17.42 -32.30
C ASP A 131 -5.50 18.16 -31.69
N ASP A 132 -6.49 17.42 -31.19
CA ASP A 132 -7.81 17.96 -30.82
C ASP A 132 -7.91 18.50 -29.37
N TYR A 133 -6.80 18.83 -28.73
CA TYR A 133 -6.87 19.49 -27.41
C TYR A 133 -7.52 20.89 -27.50
N PRO A 134 -8.36 21.26 -26.51
CA PRO A 134 -8.80 22.64 -26.29
C PRO A 134 -7.61 23.59 -26.07
N ASP A 135 -7.77 24.87 -26.45
CA ASP A 135 -6.68 25.86 -26.36
C ASP A 135 -6.11 26.03 -24.94
N ASP A 136 -6.95 25.93 -23.91
CA ASP A 136 -6.56 25.96 -22.50
C ASP A 136 -5.75 24.72 -22.08
N VAL A 137 -6.00 23.58 -22.73
CA VAL A 137 -5.25 22.34 -22.52
C VAL A 137 -3.98 22.30 -23.38
N ARG A 138 -3.88 23.07 -24.48
CA ARG A 138 -2.70 23.12 -25.35
C ARG A 138 -1.49 23.83 -24.74
N ASP A 139 -1.70 24.67 -23.73
CA ASP A 139 -0.60 25.32 -23.00
C ASP A 139 0.20 24.30 -22.17
N TRP A 140 1.52 24.26 -22.34
CA TRP A 140 2.45 23.37 -21.64
C TRP A 140 3.16 24.07 -20.47
N SER A 141 2.93 25.36 -20.26
CA SER A 141 3.73 26.20 -19.37
C SER A 141 3.49 25.96 -17.87
N TYR A 142 2.49 25.17 -17.50
CA TYR A 142 2.06 25.00 -16.13
C TYR A 142 2.19 23.55 -15.63
N LYS A 143 2.43 23.40 -14.32
CA LYS A 143 2.81 22.12 -13.68
C LYS A 143 1.81 20.97 -13.88
N SER A 144 0.52 21.26 -14.12
CA SER A 144 -0.52 20.26 -14.30
C SER A 144 -0.89 19.96 -15.76
N ALA A 145 -0.16 20.52 -16.73
CA ALA A 145 -0.38 20.36 -18.16
C ALA A 145 -0.53 18.88 -18.60
N VAL A 146 0.32 18.01 -18.07
CA VAL A 146 0.29 16.56 -18.34
C VAL A 146 -1.01 15.91 -17.85
N TYR A 147 -1.48 16.29 -16.65
CA TYR A 147 -2.69 15.72 -16.06
C TYR A 147 -3.97 16.15 -16.79
N ASP A 148 -4.03 17.41 -17.25
CA ASP A 148 -5.19 17.92 -17.96
C ASP A 148 -5.33 17.30 -19.35
N ARG A 149 -4.20 17.09 -20.06
CA ARG A 149 -4.16 16.35 -21.33
C ARG A 149 -4.59 14.91 -21.16
N ALA A 150 -4.02 14.21 -20.18
CA ALA A 150 -4.42 12.86 -19.85
C ALA A 150 -5.92 12.74 -19.51
N LYS A 151 -6.46 13.72 -18.77
CA LYS A 151 -7.89 13.81 -18.48
C LYS A 151 -8.70 14.05 -19.75
N HIS A 152 -8.21 14.88 -20.66
CA HIS A 152 -8.87 15.13 -21.94
C HIS A 152 -8.93 13.86 -22.80
N LEU A 153 -7.83 13.12 -22.95
CA LEU A 153 -7.82 11.83 -23.67
C LEU A 153 -8.83 10.84 -23.08
N LYS A 154 -8.90 10.74 -21.74
CA LYS A 154 -9.92 9.92 -21.06
C LYS A 154 -11.35 10.34 -21.37
N ASN A 155 -11.60 11.65 -21.44
CA ASN A 155 -12.93 12.16 -21.77
C ASN A 155 -13.27 11.92 -23.25
N ALA A 156 -12.29 12.03 -24.15
CA ALA A 156 -12.47 11.78 -25.58
C ALA A 156 -12.94 10.35 -25.86
N ILE A 157 -12.46 9.36 -25.10
CA ILE A 157 -12.88 7.95 -25.21
C ILE A 157 -13.98 7.54 -24.21
N ASP A 158 -14.57 8.50 -23.49
CA ASP A 158 -15.64 8.30 -22.49
C ASP A 158 -15.30 7.25 -21.40
N VAL A 159 -14.13 7.37 -20.76
CA VAL A 159 -13.76 6.48 -19.64
C VAL A 159 -14.65 6.75 -18.43
N SER A 160 -15.49 5.77 -18.08
CA SER A 160 -16.36 5.83 -16.91
C SER A 160 -15.59 5.80 -15.58
N ARG A 161 -16.22 6.30 -14.51
CA ARG A 161 -15.63 6.27 -13.16
C ARG A 161 -15.37 4.83 -12.72
N GLY A 162 -14.10 4.50 -12.47
CA GLY A 162 -13.68 3.16 -12.04
C GLY A 162 -13.44 2.18 -13.19
N GLN A 163 -13.68 2.57 -14.44
CA GLN A 163 -13.32 1.77 -15.60
C GLN A 163 -11.81 1.80 -15.83
N ASN A 164 -11.23 0.66 -16.19
CA ASN A 164 -9.84 0.58 -16.62
C ASN A 164 -9.65 1.36 -17.93
N THR A 165 -8.67 2.27 -17.95
CA THR A 165 -8.46 3.17 -19.08
C THR A 165 -7.93 2.44 -20.32
N GLY A 166 -7.07 1.43 -20.15
CA GLY A 166 -6.56 0.62 -21.27
C GLY A 166 -7.65 -0.25 -21.89
N SER A 167 -8.46 -0.94 -21.06
CA SER A 167 -9.59 -1.73 -21.58
C SER A 167 -10.56 -0.89 -22.40
N ARG A 168 -10.83 0.36 -21.98
CA ARG A 168 -11.67 1.28 -22.75
C ARG A 168 -11.02 1.71 -24.06
N ALA A 169 -9.72 1.97 -24.06
CA ALA A 169 -8.99 2.29 -25.28
C ALA A 169 -9.05 1.13 -26.29
N ASP A 170 -8.87 -0.11 -25.85
CA ASP A 170 -8.99 -1.31 -26.69
C ASP A 170 -10.40 -1.45 -27.29
N GLU A 171 -11.45 -1.22 -26.50
CA GLU A 171 -12.84 -1.21 -26.97
C GLU A 171 -13.05 -0.19 -28.09
N VAL A 172 -12.54 1.03 -27.92
CA VAL A 172 -12.65 2.10 -28.92
C VAL A 172 -11.91 1.76 -30.21
N LEU A 173 -10.72 1.16 -30.11
CA LEU A 173 -9.96 0.73 -31.29
C LEU A 173 -10.65 -0.42 -32.05
N ALA A 174 -11.40 -1.28 -31.34
CA ALA A 174 -12.16 -2.37 -31.92
C ALA A 174 -13.52 -1.93 -32.50
N ASP A 175 -14.07 -0.77 -32.10
CA ASP A 175 -15.37 -0.29 -32.57
C ASP A 175 -15.28 0.28 -34.00
N PRO A 176 -15.97 -0.32 -34.99
CA PRO A 176 -16.00 0.19 -36.36
C PRO A 176 -16.65 1.58 -36.49
N ASN A 177 -17.42 2.02 -35.49
CA ASN A 177 -18.11 3.31 -35.49
C ASN A 177 -17.37 4.41 -34.72
N ALA A 178 -16.26 4.09 -34.03
CA ALA A 178 -15.45 5.09 -33.35
C ALA A 178 -14.91 6.11 -34.36
N SER A 179 -15.01 7.39 -34.00
CA SER A 179 -14.45 8.51 -34.76
C SER A 179 -12.92 8.45 -34.82
N GLU A 180 -12.33 9.21 -35.75
CA GLU A 180 -10.88 9.27 -35.86
C GLU A 180 -10.23 9.86 -34.61
N THR A 181 -10.83 10.93 -34.04
CA THR A 181 -10.40 11.55 -32.77
C THR A 181 -10.43 10.54 -31.62
N GLU A 182 -11.49 9.73 -31.49
CA GLU A 182 -11.57 8.69 -30.46
C GLU A 182 -10.48 7.63 -30.64
N ARG A 183 -10.23 7.20 -31.88
CA ARG A 183 -9.19 6.20 -32.19
C ARG A 183 -7.79 6.73 -31.97
N GLU A 184 -7.54 8.00 -32.27
CA GLU A 184 -6.27 8.68 -32.01
C GLU A 184 -6.03 8.79 -30.51
N ALA A 185 -7.01 9.25 -29.74
CA ALA A 185 -6.93 9.29 -28.29
C ALA A 185 -6.66 7.90 -27.69
N ALA A 186 -7.36 6.86 -28.18
CA ALA A 186 -7.15 5.48 -27.73
C ALA A 186 -5.74 4.95 -28.08
N ARG A 187 -5.21 5.28 -29.26
CA ARG A 187 -3.82 4.93 -29.66
C ARG A 187 -2.79 5.55 -28.72
N ILE A 188 -2.93 6.84 -28.41
CA ILE A 188 -2.03 7.55 -27.51
C ILE A 188 -2.13 6.99 -26.10
N VAL A 189 -3.34 6.69 -25.64
CA VAL A 189 -3.57 6.02 -24.35
C VAL A 189 -2.82 4.70 -24.28
N ASN A 190 -2.99 3.82 -25.26
CA ASN A 190 -2.30 2.53 -25.29
C ASN A 190 -0.77 2.68 -25.42
N GLY A 191 -0.29 3.68 -26.18
CA GLY A 191 1.14 3.99 -26.28
C GLY A 191 1.75 4.36 -24.92
N ILE A 192 1.05 5.19 -24.13
CA ILE A 192 1.51 5.58 -22.79
C ILE A 192 1.49 4.38 -21.82
N LEU A 193 0.49 3.51 -21.93
CA LEU A 193 0.42 2.29 -21.10
C LEU A 193 1.54 1.30 -21.42
N GLU A 194 1.86 1.12 -22.70
CA GLU A 194 2.97 0.25 -23.11
C GLU A 194 4.32 0.84 -22.68
N LEU A 195 4.52 2.16 -22.85
CA LEU A 195 5.72 2.85 -22.37
C LEU A 195 5.95 2.65 -20.86
N ASP A 196 4.89 2.81 -20.04
CA ASP A 196 4.96 2.58 -18.58
C ASP A 196 5.28 1.12 -18.25
N ARG A 197 4.77 0.17 -19.04
CA ARG A 197 5.07 -1.25 -18.87
C ARG A 197 6.53 -1.58 -19.21
N GLU A 198 7.03 -1.11 -20.34
CA GLU A 198 8.41 -1.32 -20.78
C GLU A 198 9.40 -0.73 -19.77
N GLU A 199 9.15 0.50 -19.29
CA GLU A 199 9.92 1.15 -18.24
C GLU A 199 9.95 0.29 -16.97
N LYS A 200 8.78 -0.19 -16.53
CA LYS A 200 8.69 -0.98 -15.30
C LYS A 200 9.50 -2.27 -15.38
N LEU A 201 9.51 -2.93 -16.54
CA LEU A 201 10.34 -4.10 -16.79
C LEU A 201 11.83 -3.73 -16.76
N ALA A 202 12.22 -2.63 -17.40
CA ALA A 202 13.60 -2.14 -17.39
C ALA A 202 14.09 -1.78 -15.97
N TYR A 203 13.23 -1.17 -15.14
CA TYR A 203 13.56 -0.88 -13.75
C TYR A 203 13.74 -2.16 -12.92
N PHE A 204 12.92 -3.17 -13.17
CA PHE A 204 13.08 -4.47 -12.53
C PHE A 204 14.36 -5.20 -12.97
N ASP A 205 14.78 -5.06 -14.23
CA ASP A 205 16.10 -5.52 -14.66
C ASP A 205 17.23 -4.78 -13.94
N HIS A 206 17.11 -3.46 -13.78
CA HIS A 206 18.04 -2.65 -13.00
C HIS A 206 18.14 -3.13 -11.55
N LEU A 207 17.01 -3.35 -10.86
CA LEU A 207 17.01 -3.90 -9.50
C LEU A 207 17.55 -5.34 -9.42
N ARG A 208 17.29 -6.20 -10.41
CA ARG A 208 17.85 -7.57 -10.46
C ARG A 208 19.38 -7.58 -10.55
N ALA A 209 19.96 -6.56 -11.20
CA ALA A 209 21.41 -6.43 -11.34
C ALA A 209 22.08 -5.83 -10.09
N ALA A 210 21.33 -5.16 -9.23
CA ALA A 210 21.85 -4.55 -8.01
C ALA A 210 22.14 -5.60 -6.92
N GLU A 211 23.20 -5.34 -6.15
CA GLU A 211 23.46 -6.09 -4.92
C GLU A 211 22.35 -5.77 -3.91
N GLN A 212 21.94 -6.77 -3.13
CA GLN A 212 20.91 -6.62 -2.10
C GLN A 212 21.55 -6.61 -0.72
N ASP A 213 20.97 -5.86 0.21
CA ASP A 213 21.31 -5.92 1.64
C ASP A 213 20.25 -6.74 2.39
N PRO A 214 20.54 -8.02 2.74
CA PRO A 214 19.56 -8.87 3.40
C PRO A 214 19.13 -8.37 4.78
N ARG A 215 19.97 -7.59 5.48
CA ARG A 215 19.60 -6.98 6.77
C ARG A 215 18.62 -5.84 6.58
N ALA A 216 18.87 -4.97 5.60
CA ALA A 216 17.92 -3.91 5.27
C ALA A 216 16.56 -4.49 4.84
N ILE A 217 16.57 -5.60 4.08
CA ILE A 217 15.35 -6.30 3.66
C ILE A 217 14.63 -6.91 4.86
N GLU A 218 15.36 -7.51 5.80
CA GLU A 218 14.80 -8.01 7.07
C GLU A 218 14.13 -6.88 7.86
N THR A 219 14.87 -5.80 8.12
CA THR A 219 14.38 -4.64 8.86
C THR A 219 13.10 -4.10 8.24
N PHE A 220 13.12 -3.91 6.92
CA PHE A 220 11.96 -3.46 6.17
C PHE A 220 10.76 -4.40 6.35
N ALA A 221 10.97 -5.72 6.24
CA ALA A 221 9.90 -6.69 6.39
C ALA A 221 9.25 -6.64 7.78
N HIS A 222 10.08 -6.61 8.83
CA HIS A 222 9.62 -6.55 10.22
C HIS A 222 8.82 -5.27 10.50
N LEU A 223 9.32 -4.11 10.06
CA LEU A 223 8.65 -2.83 10.22
C LEU A 223 7.27 -2.82 9.54
N ILE A 224 7.20 -3.27 8.29
CA ILE A 224 5.95 -3.30 7.52
C ILE A 224 4.93 -4.26 8.15
N VAL A 225 5.39 -5.40 8.65
CA VAL A 225 4.54 -6.35 9.36
C VAL A 225 4.03 -5.74 10.67
N CYS A 226 4.84 -4.98 11.40
CA CYS A 226 4.41 -4.25 12.60
C CYS A 226 3.62 -2.97 12.33
N GLY A 227 3.24 -2.71 11.07
CA GLY A 227 2.36 -1.60 10.72
C GLY A 227 3.09 -0.27 10.49
N TYR A 228 4.42 -0.22 10.48
CA TYR A 228 5.16 0.97 10.09
C TYR A 228 5.14 1.13 8.58
N HIS A 229 4.43 2.14 8.07
CA HIS A 229 4.23 2.30 6.62
C HIS A 229 4.26 3.76 6.11
N THR A 230 4.60 4.73 6.97
CA THR A 230 4.94 6.08 6.51
C THR A 230 6.45 6.19 6.33
N ALA A 231 6.90 7.06 5.42
CA ALA A 231 8.33 7.25 5.21
C ALA A 231 9.04 7.76 6.47
N ASP A 232 8.37 8.60 7.27
CA ASP A 232 8.94 9.15 8.50
C ASP A 232 9.05 8.07 9.59
N ALA A 233 8.00 7.29 9.81
CA ALA A 233 8.04 6.22 10.82
C ALA A 233 9.02 5.11 10.41
N LEU A 234 9.08 4.75 9.12
CA LEU A 234 10.10 3.82 8.64
C LEU A 234 11.50 4.36 8.90
N ARG A 235 11.81 5.63 8.59
CA ARG A 235 13.14 6.22 8.83
C ARG A 235 13.50 6.30 10.30
N GLU A 236 12.54 6.64 11.16
CA GLU A 236 12.76 6.74 12.61
C GLU A 236 13.17 5.39 13.20
N HIS A 237 12.51 4.31 12.76
CA HIS A 237 12.68 2.98 13.35
C HIS A 237 13.65 2.06 12.59
N PHE A 238 14.09 2.43 11.37
CA PHE A 238 14.94 1.57 10.53
C PHE A 238 16.27 1.19 11.19
N ASP A 239 16.95 2.16 11.79
CA ASP A 239 18.30 1.96 12.33
C ASP A 239 18.33 1.71 13.85
N ALA A 240 17.20 1.89 14.53
CA ALA A 240 17.15 1.95 16.00
C ALA A 240 16.51 0.71 16.65
N ASP A 241 15.51 0.09 16.01
CA ASP A 241 14.53 -0.70 16.77
C ASP A 241 14.34 -2.15 16.31
N LEU A 242 15.15 -2.68 15.38
CA LEU A 242 14.94 -4.04 14.88
C LEU A 242 14.90 -5.10 16.01
N ASP A 243 15.82 -5.04 16.96
CA ASP A 243 15.85 -5.97 18.11
C ASP A 243 14.65 -5.78 19.05
N GLU A 244 14.10 -4.56 19.15
CA GLU A 244 12.90 -4.30 19.92
C GLU A 244 11.65 -4.82 19.21
N ILE A 245 11.54 -4.56 17.92
CA ILE A 245 10.46 -5.05 17.06
C ILE A 245 10.43 -6.58 17.05
N LYS A 246 11.60 -7.21 16.87
CA LYS A 246 11.73 -8.67 16.96
C LYS A 246 11.25 -9.19 18.31
N ARG A 247 11.68 -8.58 19.42
CA ARG A 247 11.21 -8.94 20.76
C ARG A 247 9.70 -8.80 20.90
N LEU A 248 9.10 -7.70 20.40
CA LEU A 248 7.65 -7.48 20.46
C LEU A 248 6.87 -8.56 19.69
N ILE A 249 7.38 -8.98 18.54
CA ILE A 249 6.81 -10.05 17.73
C ILE A 249 6.97 -11.39 18.46
N GLU A 250 8.18 -11.74 18.92
CA GLU A 250 8.49 -13.01 19.57
C GLU A 250 7.73 -13.22 20.90
N THR A 251 7.43 -12.15 21.63
CA THR A 251 6.67 -12.21 22.89
C THR A 251 5.16 -12.14 22.70
N ASP A 252 4.66 -12.17 21.46
CA ASP A 252 3.24 -12.01 21.12
C ASP A 252 2.64 -10.71 21.70
N ALA A 253 3.49 -9.67 21.83
CA ALA A 253 3.13 -8.37 22.37
C ALA A 253 2.56 -7.42 21.30
N TYR A 254 2.39 -7.87 20.05
CA TYR A 254 1.75 -7.12 18.98
C TYR A 254 0.86 -8.03 18.13
N ARG A 255 -0.41 -7.63 17.91
CA ARG A 255 -1.39 -8.37 17.09
C ARG A 255 -2.14 -7.47 16.13
N LEU A 256 -2.48 -8.01 14.97
CA LEU A 256 -3.32 -7.33 13.98
C LEU A 256 -4.73 -7.89 14.00
N TYR A 257 -5.71 -6.99 14.08
CA TYR A 257 -7.13 -7.30 13.98
C TYR A 257 -7.71 -6.64 12.73
N GLU A 258 -8.16 -7.46 11.77
CA GLU A 258 -8.90 -6.97 10.62
C GLU A 258 -10.41 -7.07 10.89
N VAL A 259 -11.09 -5.93 10.82
CA VAL A 259 -12.53 -5.80 11.01
C VAL A 259 -13.19 -5.55 9.67
N ASN A 260 -14.03 -6.49 9.22
CA ASN A 260 -14.78 -6.30 7.98
C ASN A 260 -15.91 -5.28 8.20
N LYS A 261 -15.84 -4.12 7.55
CA LYS A 261 -16.78 -3.01 7.75
C LYS A 261 -18.20 -3.27 7.22
N ASN A 262 -18.37 -4.32 6.42
CA ASN A 262 -19.67 -4.71 5.86
C ASN A 262 -20.36 -5.78 6.71
N THR A 263 -19.61 -6.68 7.34
CA THR A 263 -20.15 -7.84 8.07
C THR A 263 -19.93 -7.78 9.58
N GLY A 264 -19.01 -6.93 10.05
CA GLY A 264 -18.57 -6.92 11.45
C GLY A 264 -17.69 -8.11 11.84
N SER A 265 -17.32 -9.00 10.90
CA SER A 265 -16.44 -10.12 11.22
C SER A 265 -15.04 -9.64 11.55
N VAL A 266 -14.44 -10.22 12.58
CA VAL A 266 -13.09 -9.88 13.04
C VAL A 266 -12.17 -11.08 12.82
N THR A 267 -11.09 -10.89 12.08
CA THR A 267 -10.02 -11.87 11.89
C THR A 267 -8.75 -11.37 12.57
N VAL A 268 -7.96 -12.30 13.11
CA VAL A 268 -6.73 -12.00 13.85
C VAL A 268 -5.57 -12.61 13.09
N GLU A 269 -4.53 -11.82 12.89
CA GLU A 269 -3.25 -12.25 12.36
C GLU A 269 -2.21 -12.06 13.46
N ASN A 270 -1.38 -13.09 13.68
CA ASN A 270 -0.20 -12.99 14.52
C ASN A 270 1.04 -12.77 13.63
N PRO A 271 1.64 -11.57 13.65
CA PRO A 271 2.92 -11.30 13.01
C PRO A 271 4.03 -12.30 13.28
N ALA A 272 4.05 -12.91 14.48
CA ALA A 272 5.03 -13.92 14.83
C ALA A 272 4.92 -15.16 13.95
N ASP A 273 3.70 -15.56 13.58
CA ASP A 273 3.48 -16.69 12.68
C ASP A 273 3.98 -16.37 11.26
N LEU A 274 3.75 -15.14 10.79
CA LEU A 274 4.18 -14.67 9.47
C LEU A 274 5.71 -14.55 9.35
N LEU A 275 6.38 -14.25 10.46
CA LEU A 275 7.84 -14.08 10.54
C LEU A 275 8.53 -15.28 11.21
N ALA A 276 7.81 -16.36 11.53
CA ALA A 276 8.39 -17.53 12.17
C ALA A 276 9.49 -18.14 11.28
N GLY A 277 10.69 -18.35 11.84
CA GLY A 277 11.84 -18.89 11.11
C GLY A 277 12.43 -17.95 10.06
N PHE A 278 12.14 -16.65 10.16
CA PHE A 278 12.75 -15.63 9.32
C PHE A 278 14.21 -15.41 9.74
N GLU A 279 15.15 -15.75 8.87
CA GLU A 279 16.58 -15.52 9.07
C GLU A 279 17.07 -14.56 7.97
N TRP A 280 17.82 -13.52 8.36
CA TRP A 280 18.23 -12.48 7.43
C TRP A 280 19.22 -12.99 6.38
N GLU A 281 20.07 -13.97 6.72
CA GLU A 281 21.04 -14.54 5.78
C GLU A 281 20.39 -15.20 4.56
N ASP A 282 19.17 -15.71 4.73
CA ASP A 282 18.39 -16.38 3.68
C ASP A 282 17.32 -15.46 3.06
N THR A 283 17.30 -14.18 3.44
CA THR A 283 16.30 -13.21 3.02
C THR A 283 16.72 -12.47 1.77
N ARG A 284 15.80 -12.32 0.80
CA ARG A 284 16.00 -11.47 -0.38
C ARG A 284 14.69 -10.96 -0.96
N VAL A 285 14.80 -9.95 -1.82
CA VAL A 285 13.75 -9.54 -2.74
C VAL A 285 13.86 -10.38 -4.03
N GLU A 286 12.78 -11.04 -4.39
CA GLU A 286 12.61 -11.76 -5.65
C GLU A 286 11.80 -10.94 -6.64
N ILE A 287 12.33 -10.86 -7.86
CA ILE A 287 11.72 -10.11 -8.96
C ILE A 287 11.44 -11.10 -10.10
N PRO A 288 10.20 -11.63 -10.21
CA PRO A 288 9.82 -12.58 -11.26
C PRO A 288 10.04 -11.99 -12.66
N GLU A 289 10.54 -12.80 -13.60
CA GLU A 289 10.95 -12.36 -14.95
C GLU A 289 9.84 -11.62 -15.72
N ASP A 290 8.59 -12.06 -15.57
CA ASP A 290 7.40 -11.54 -16.25
C ASP A 290 6.59 -10.54 -15.39
N GLY A 291 7.05 -10.25 -14.18
CA GLY A 291 6.20 -9.70 -13.14
C GLY A 291 6.16 -8.18 -13.08
N THR A 292 5.03 -7.70 -12.57
CA THR A 292 4.81 -6.29 -12.20
C THR A 292 4.87 -6.08 -10.67
N SER A 293 5.40 -7.06 -9.94
CA SER A 293 5.51 -7.11 -8.49
C SER A 293 6.81 -7.76 -8.08
N VAL A 294 7.28 -7.44 -6.88
CA VAL A 294 8.42 -8.07 -6.21
C VAL A 294 7.94 -8.76 -4.94
N SER A 295 8.65 -9.78 -4.47
CA SER A 295 8.32 -10.49 -3.24
C SER A 295 9.49 -10.44 -2.27
N VAL A 296 9.25 -10.13 -1.00
CA VAL A 296 10.22 -10.42 0.06
C VAL A 296 10.07 -11.87 0.45
N VAL A 297 11.19 -12.57 0.47
CA VAL A 297 11.27 -14.02 0.53
C VAL A 297 12.36 -14.41 1.53
N THR A 298 12.13 -15.47 2.29
CA THR A 298 13.10 -16.02 3.26
C THR A 298 13.15 -17.54 3.17
N GLY A 299 14.24 -18.14 3.62
CA GLY A 299 14.48 -19.59 3.59
C GLY A 299 15.39 -20.06 2.44
N PRO A 300 15.80 -21.34 2.46
CA PRO A 300 16.79 -21.88 1.55
C PRO A 300 16.28 -21.88 0.10
N PRO A 301 17.17 -21.89 -0.91
CA PRO A 301 16.81 -21.81 -2.33
C PRO A 301 15.67 -22.72 -2.79
N ASP A 302 15.58 -23.94 -2.25
CA ASP A 302 14.61 -24.96 -2.64
C ASP A 302 13.28 -24.91 -1.86
N ASP A 303 13.20 -24.10 -0.80
CA ASP A 303 12.02 -24.00 0.09
C ASP A 303 11.84 -22.56 0.60
N ARG A 304 11.64 -21.64 -0.35
CA ARG A 304 11.48 -20.22 -0.06
C ARG A 304 10.05 -19.90 0.34
N ARG A 305 9.87 -19.28 1.49
CA ARG A 305 8.59 -18.71 1.92
C ARG A 305 8.51 -17.24 1.51
N ARG A 306 7.38 -16.85 0.93
CA ARG A 306 7.05 -15.44 0.71
C ARG A 306 6.53 -14.83 2.01
N VAL A 307 6.99 -13.62 2.31
CA VAL A 307 6.60 -12.87 3.51
C VAL A 307 5.80 -11.63 3.11
N LEU A 308 6.25 -10.92 2.08
CA LEU A 308 5.56 -9.77 1.52
C LEU A 308 5.51 -9.86 0.00
N ASN A 309 4.42 -9.36 -0.59
CA ASN A 309 4.33 -9.06 -2.02
C ASN A 309 4.16 -7.56 -2.19
N ILE A 310 4.95 -6.94 -3.07
CA ILE A 310 4.97 -5.50 -3.27
C ILE A 310 4.76 -5.20 -4.74
N ALA A 311 3.77 -4.38 -5.07
CA ALA A 311 3.44 -4.04 -6.44
C ALA A 311 3.29 -2.53 -6.63
N TYR A 312 3.92 -1.98 -7.68
CA TYR A 312 3.60 -0.63 -8.13
C TYR A 312 2.16 -0.59 -8.64
N ASN A 313 1.37 0.33 -8.08
CA ASN A 313 -0.05 0.47 -8.30
C ASN A 313 -0.42 1.92 -8.59
N TRP A 314 -1.18 2.12 -9.66
CA TRP A 314 -1.71 3.43 -10.06
C TRP A 314 -3.16 3.65 -9.62
N LYS A 315 -3.75 2.71 -8.87
CA LYS A 315 -5.16 2.73 -8.46
C LYS A 315 -6.05 2.86 -9.71
N ASN A 316 -7.18 3.56 -9.62
CA ASN A 316 -8.08 3.80 -10.78
C ASN A 316 -7.62 4.97 -11.67
N LYS A 317 -6.31 5.23 -11.73
CA LYS A 317 -5.74 6.38 -12.42
C LYS A 317 -5.03 5.92 -13.70
N PHE A 318 -4.81 6.86 -14.61
CA PHE A 318 -4.13 6.60 -15.87
C PHE A 318 -2.65 6.30 -15.59
N GLN A 319 -2.24 5.05 -15.80
CA GLN A 319 -0.84 4.58 -15.71
C GLN A 319 0.06 5.36 -16.67
N GLY A 320 1.35 5.50 -16.33
CA GLY A 320 2.29 6.37 -17.04
C GLY A 320 2.10 7.88 -16.83
N ILE A 321 0.91 8.33 -16.43
CA ILE A 321 0.64 9.76 -16.15
C ILE A 321 0.87 10.09 -14.68
N GLN A 322 0.34 9.25 -13.79
CA GLN A 322 0.36 9.52 -12.36
C GLN A 322 1.56 8.85 -11.69
N THR A 323 2.00 9.44 -10.58
CA THR A 323 2.95 8.80 -9.65
C THR A 323 2.32 7.53 -9.08
N PRO A 324 2.94 6.35 -9.25
CA PRO A 324 2.47 5.13 -8.58
C PRO A 324 2.63 5.22 -7.06
N SER A 325 1.86 4.40 -6.34
CA SER A 325 2.20 3.99 -4.98
C SER A 325 2.66 2.54 -5.00
N MET A 326 3.47 2.13 -4.03
CA MET A 326 3.78 0.72 -3.83
C MET A 326 2.78 0.12 -2.85
N ASN A 327 2.01 -0.87 -3.28
CA ASN A 327 1.08 -1.60 -2.45
C ASN A 327 1.74 -2.87 -1.93
N VAL A 328 1.78 -3.05 -0.62
CA VAL A 328 2.28 -4.26 0.03
C VAL A 328 1.12 -5.17 0.43
N PHE A 329 1.28 -6.46 0.26
CA PHE A 329 0.33 -7.51 0.61
C PHE A 329 1.05 -8.62 1.37
N VAL A 330 0.34 -9.27 2.28
CA VAL A 330 0.79 -10.53 2.88
C VAL A 330 0.26 -11.67 1.99
N PRO A 331 1.07 -12.70 1.66
CA PRO A 331 0.58 -13.87 0.93
C PRO A 331 -0.58 -14.56 1.68
N GLU A 332 -1.57 -15.07 0.94
CA GLU A 332 -2.60 -15.92 1.54
C GLU A 332 -1.96 -17.19 2.12
N ALA A 333 -2.34 -17.55 3.35
CA ALA A 333 -1.82 -18.70 4.09
C ALA A 333 -2.31 -20.05 3.56
#